data_AF-A0A1U7PYE4-F1
#
_entry.id   AF-A0A1U7PYE4-F1
#
_cell.length_a   1.000
_cell.length_b   1.000
_cell.length_c   1.000
_cell.angle_alpha   90.00
_cell.angle_beta   90.00
_cell.angle_gamma   90.00
#
_symmetry.space_group_name_H-M   'P 1'
#
loop_
_entity.id
_entity.type
_entity.pdbx_description
1 polymer ?
#
loop_
_entity_poly.entity_id
_entity_poly.type
_entity_poly.pdbx_seq_one_letter_code
_entity_poly.pdbx_strand_id
1 'polypeptide(L)'
;MEIDLERITEMENALNQTDQLIKEMENLLKKWEENLPNYQKLYSYYYSEEWSKDFEAANENKFPVGFPHGVLSEDAAYNTLGDFRELSLRMLKIGVKGVE
;
A
#
# COMPACT_ATOMS: atom_id res chain seq x y z
N MET A 1 18.81 -32.23 32.94
CA MET A 1 17.89 -31.81 31.85
C MET A 1 18.64 -32.06 30.55
N GLU A 2 18.07 -32.89 29.67
CA GLU A 2 18.59 -33.04 28.31
C GLU A 2 18.01 -31.95 27.40
N ILE A 3 18.79 -31.54 26.40
CA ILE A 3 18.39 -30.57 25.39
C ILE A 3 17.57 -31.29 24.33
N ASP A 4 16.42 -30.72 23.98
CA ASP A 4 15.57 -31.18 22.89
C ASP A 4 15.97 -30.48 21.58
N LEU A 5 16.74 -31.19 20.75
CA LEU A 5 17.28 -30.64 19.50
C LEU A 5 16.21 -30.39 18.43
N GLU A 6 15.12 -31.16 18.43
CA GLU A 6 14.03 -31.01 17.46
C GLU A 6 13.29 -29.71 17.75
N ARG A 7 12.92 -29.49 19.02
CA ARG A 7 12.29 -28.24 19.47
C ARG A 7 13.17 -27.02 19.20
N ILE A 8 14.47 -27.11 19.48
CA ILE A 8 15.38 -25.98 19.23
C ILE A 8 15.48 -25.67 17.74
N THR A 9 15.54 -26.68 16.88
CA THR A 9 15.59 -26.50 15.42
C THR A 9 14.31 -25.85 14.89
N GLU A 10 13.15 -26.28 15.38
CA GLU A 10 11.86 -25.69 15.02
C GLU A 10 11.80 -24.20 15.37
N MET A 11 12.22 -23.85 16.60
CA MET A 11 12.22 -22.46 17.05
C MET A 11 13.26 -21.60 16.33
N GLU A 12 14.43 -22.15 16.00
CA GLU A 12 15.46 -21.45 15.22
C GLU A 12 14.94 -21.10 13.81
N ASN A 13 14.24 -22.03 13.16
CA ASN A 13 13.63 -21.77 11.85
C ASN A 13 12.53 -20.69 11.95
N ALA A 14 11.68 -20.77 12.97
CA ALA A 14 10.64 -19.77 13.21
C ALA A 14 11.23 -18.37 13.48
N LEU A 15 12.31 -18.30 14.27
CA LEU A 15 13.04 -17.06 14.55
C LEU A 15 13.59 -16.44 13.26
N ASN A 16 14.32 -17.22 12.47
CA ASN A 16 14.97 -16.73 11.27
C ASN A 16 13.96 -16.24 10.23
N GLN A 17 12.85 -16.98 10.03
CA GLN A 17 11.79 -16.56 9.13
C GLN A 17 11.09 -15.27 9.63
N THR A 18 10.84 -15.17 10.93
CA THR A 18 10.18 -14.01 11.53
C THR A 18 11.06 -12.75 11.42
N ASP A 19 12.35 -12.85 11.73
CA ASP A 19 13.31 -11.75 11.64
C ASP A 19 13.44 -11.23 10.19
N GLN A 20 13.49 -12.15 9.21
CA GLN A 20 13.52 -11.77 7.80
C GLN A 20 12.27 -10.97 7.40
N LEU A 21 11.08 -11.47 7.73
CA LEU A 21 9.82 -10.80 7.37
C LEU A 21 9.68 -9.43 8.06
N ILE A 22 10.14 -9.30 9.31
CA ILE A 22 10.15 -8.00 10.01
C ILE A 22 11.00 -6.98 9.25
N LYS A 23 12.21 -7.37 8.83
CA LYS A 23 13.10 -6.47 8.06
C LYS A 23 12.51 -6.06 6.71
N GLU A 24 11.86 -7.00 6.03
CA GLU A 24 11.18 -6.73 4.76
C GLU A 24 9.99 -5.76 4.95
N MET A 25 9.18 -5.98 5.99
CA MET A 25 8.07 -5.09 6.34
C MET A 25 8.56 -3.68 6.68
N GLU A 26 9.60 -3.55 7.51
CA GLU A 26 10.16 -2.25 7.89
C GLU A 26 10.63 -1.45 6.67
N ASN A 27 11.34 -2.12 5.75
CA ASN A 27 11.81 -1.48 4.51
C ASN A 27 10.64 -1.03 3.62
N LEU A 28 9.58 -1.83 3.53
CA LEU A 28 8.38 -1.47 2.76
C LEU A 28 7.61 -0.33 3.42
N LEU A 29 7.48 -0.34 4.74
CA LEU A 29 6.82 0.73 5.50
C LEU A 29 7.56 2.05 5.30
N LYS A 30 8.89 2.06 5.40
CA LYS A 30 9.68 3.27 5.13
C LYS A 30 9.44 3.84 3.73
N LYS A 31 9.46 2.97 2.70
CA LYS A 31 9.17 3.40 1.31
C LYS A 31 7.75 3.96 1.19
N TRP A 32 6.80 3.38 1.93
CA TRP A 32 5.43 3.86 1.94
C TRP A 32 5.30 5.21 2.63
N GLU A 33 5.97 5.42 3.78
CA GLU A 33 6.02 6.70 4.49
C GLU A 33 6.58 7.81 3.59
N GLU A 34 7.66 7.53 2.86
CA GLU A 34 8.23 8.44 1.87
C GLU A 34 7.25 8.75 0.71
N ASN A 35 6.33 7.83 0.40
CA ASN A 35 5.33 7.97 -0.64
C ASN A 35 3.99 8.59 -0.16
N LEU A 36 3.78 8.76 1.15
CA LEU A 36 2.55 9.37 1.69
C LEU A 36 2.20 10.73 1.04
N PRO A 37 3.17 11.62 0.74
CA PRO A 37 2.86 12.87 0.04
C PRO A 37 2.26 12.65 -1.36
N ASN A 38 2.72 11.64 -2.09
CA ASN A 38 2.16 11.31 -3.41
C ASN A 38 0.74 10.73 -3.28
N TYR A 39 0.51 9.86 -2.30
CA TYR A 39 -0.82 9.36 -1.98
C TYR A 39 -1.78 10.51 -1.66
N GLN A 40 -1.38 11.45 -0.80
CA GLN A 40 -2.19 12.62 -0.43
C GLN A 40 -2.47 13.53 -1.64
N LYS A 41 -1.47 13.71 -2.52
CA LYS A 41 -1.64 14.47 -3.76
C LYS A 41 -2.65 13.80 -4.68
N LEU A 42 -2.56 12.48 -4.88
CA LEU A 42 -3.50 11.72 -5.69
C LEU A 42 -4.92 11.74 -5.10
N TYR A 43 -5.05 11.53 -3.79
CA TYR A 43 -6.32 11.61 -3.07
C TYR A 43 -6.95 12.98 -3.25
N SER A 44 -6.19 14.05 -2.98
CA SER A 44 -6.68 15.42 -3.12
C SER A 44 -7.11 15.72 -4.55
N TYR A 45 -6.32 15.30 -5.54
CA TYR A 45 -6.63 15.48 -6.95
C TYR A 45 -7.91 14.75 -7.35
N TYR A 46 -8.04 13.47 -7.03
CA TYR A 46 -9.20 12.65 -7.42
C TYR A 46 -10.53 13.24 -6.93
N TYR A 47 -10.53 13.91 -5.78
CA TYR A 47 -11.72 14.56 -5.21
C TYR A 47 -11.82 16.06 -5.52
N SER A 48 -10.98 16.61 -6.39
CA SER A 48 -10.97 18.04 -6.70
C SER A 48 -11.75 18.39 -7.97
N GLU A 49 -12.08 19.68 -8.12
CA GLU A 49 -12.69 20.18 -9.35
C GLU A 49 -11.77 20.07 -10.56
N GLU A 50 -10.44 20.10 -10.35
CA GLU A 50 -9.46 19.92 -11.42
C GLU A 50 -9.55 18.54 -12.06
N TRP A 51 -9.70 17.47 -11.26
CA TRP A 51 -9.89 16.13 -11.82
C TRP A 51 -11.16 16.05 -12.66
N SER A 52 -12.27 16.65 -12.20
CA SER A 52 -13.51 16.69 -12.98
C SER A 52 -13.35 17.41 -14.32
N LYS A 53 -12.63 18.55 -14.33
CA LYS A 53 -12.33 19.30 -15.56
C LYS A 53 -11.44 18.50 -16.51
N ASP A 54 -10.42 17.84 -15.99
CA ASP A 54 -9.52 17.01 -16.77
C ASP A 54 -10.25 15.77 -17.34
N PHE A 55 -11.14 15.17 -16.55
CA PHE A 55 -12.00 14.06 -16.96
C PHE A 55 -12.94 14.45 -18.10
N GLU A 56 -13.62 15.60 -18.01
CA GLU A 56 -14.44 16.14 -19.11
C GLU A 56 -13.59 16.38 -20.36
N ALA A 57 -12.39 16.93 -20.22
CA ALA A 57 -11.48 17.12 -21.35
C ALA A 57 -11.06 15.79 -22.00
N ALA A 58 -10.96 14.72 -21.22
CA ALA A 58 -10.68 13.37 -21.74
C ALA A 58 -11.86 12.84 -22.55
N ASN A 59 -13.10 13.02 -22.06
CA ASN A 59 -14.32 12.62 -22.76
C ASN A 59 -14.52 13.40 -24.08
N GLU A 60 -14.03 14.64 -24.14
CA GLU A 60 -14.06 15.47 -25.34
C GLU A 60 -12.88 15.21 -26.31
N ASN A 61 -12.04 14.20 -26.04
CA ASN A 61 -10.86 13.86 -26.85
C ASN A 61 -9.86 15.02 -27.00
N LYS A 62 -9.73 15.88 -25.98
CA LYS A 62 -8.79 17.02 -26.01
C LYS A 62 -7.32 16.63 -25.78
N PHE A 63 -7.06 15.38 -25.40
CA PHE A 63 -5.70 14.88 -25.19
C PHE A 63 -5.06 14.40 -26.49
N PRO A 64 -3.73 14.55 -26.64
CA PRO A 64 -3.01 13.96 -27.77
C PRO A 64 -3.24 12.44 -27.85
N VAL A 65 -3.32 11.91 -29.08
CA VAL A 65 -3.44 10.47 -29.31
C VAL A 65 -2.30 9.73 -28.63
N GLY A 66 -2.64 8.73 -27.81
CA GLY A 66 -1.66 7.92 -27.07
C GLY A 66 -1.14 8.55 -25.77
N PHE A 67 -1.65 9.72 -25.36
CA PHE A 67 -1.31 10.30 -24.06
C PHE A 67 -1.88 9.44 -22.92
N PRO A 68 -1.07 8.96 -21.96
CA PRO A 68 -1.57 8.15 -20.86
C PRO A 68 -2.31 9.03 -19.84
N HIS A 69 -3.58 8.75 -19.64
CA HIS A 69 -4.42 9.46 -18.66
C HIS A 69 -5.26 8.48 -17.81
N GLY A 70 -4.67 7.34 -17.43
CA GLY A 70 -5.36 6.33 -16.60
C GLY A 70 -5.84 6.85 -15.24
N VAL A 71 -5.23 7.94 -14.73
CA VAL A 71 -5.69 8.65 -13.52
C VAL A 71 -7.08 9.28 -13.69
N LEU A 72 -7.49 9.53 -14.93
CA LEU A 72 -8.83 10.01 -15.30
C LEU A 72 -9.79 8.85 -15.58
N SER A 73 -9.40 7.60 -15.35
CA SER A 73 -10.41 6.56 -15.19
C SER A 73 -11.06 6.72 -13.83
N GLU A 74 -12.39 6.63 -13.76
CA GLU A 74 -13.13 6.64 -12.50
C GLU A 74 -12.59 5.53 -11.56
N ASP A 75 -12.35 4.34 -12.12
CA ASP A 75 -12.02 3.16 -11.32
C ASP A 75 -10.57 3.12 -10.80
N ALA A 76 -9.55 3.55 -11.56
CA ALA A 76 -8.17 3.28 -11.16
C ALA A 76 -7.75 4.01 -9.88
N ALA A 77 -8.10 5.30 -9.78
CA ALA A 77 -7.82 6.08 -8.58
C ALA A 77 -8.69 5.62 -7.41
N TYR A 78 -9.99 5.38 -7.65
CA TYR A 78 -10.89 4.87 -6.62
C TYR A 78 -10.41 3.56 -6.01
N ASN A 79 -10.07 2.57 -6.85
CA ASN A 79 -9.60 1.27 -6.41
C ASN A 79 -8.28 1.38 -5.64
N THR A 80 -7.33 2.15 -6.15
CA THR A 80 -6.02 2.32 -5.48
C THR A 80 -6.17 2.94 -4.09
N LEU A 81 -7.00 3.99 -3.96
CA LEU A 81 -7.26 4.66 -2.68
C LEU A 81 -8.04 3.76 -1.71
N GLY A 82 -9.01 3.01 -2.24
CA GLY A 82 -9.79 2.02 -1.49
C GLY A 82 -8.94 0.86 -0.98
N ASP A 83 -8.08 0.30 -1.82
CA ASP A 83 -7.16 -0.79 -1.45
C ASP A 83 -6.24 -0.37 -0.31
N PHE A 84 -5.72 0.87 -0.34
CA PHE A 84 -4.91 1.38 0.76
C PHE A 84 -5.71 1.53 2.06
N ARG A 85 -6.98 1.96 1.99
CA ARG A 85 -7.86 2.02 3.15
C ARG A 85 -8.06 0.63 3.78
N GLU A 86 -8.38 -0.38 2.98
CA GLU A 86 -8.56 -1.75 3.48
C GLU A 86 -7.26 -2.35 4.02
N LEU A 87 -6.13 -2.09 3.34
CA LEU A 87 -4.82 -2.49 3.84
C LEU A 87 -4.52 -1.84 5.20
N SER A 88 -4.84 -0.56 5.38
CA SER A 88 -4.63 0.16 6.63
C SER A 88 -5.41 -0.45 7.80
N LEU A 89 -6.66 -0.87 7.58
CA LEU A 89 -7.45 -1.57 8.59
C LEU A 89 -6.82 -2.92 8.97
N ARG A 90 -6.30 -3.65 7.98
CA ARG A 90 -5.62 -4.91 8.21
C ARG A 90 -4.30 -4.72 8.97
N MET A 91 -3.55 -3.67 8.66
CA MET A 91 -2.33 -3.27 9.38
C MET A 91 -2.63 -2.95 10.85
N LEU A 92 -3.68 -2.17 11.14
CA LEU A 92 -4.10 -1.90 12.52
C LEU A 92 -4.40 -3.18 13.29
N LYS A 93 -5.15 -4.11 12.69
CA LYS A 93 -5.49 -5.39 13.31
C LYS A 93 -4.26 -6.25 13.63
N ILE A 94 -3.27 -6.27 12.73
CA ILE A 94 -2.02 -7.02 12.94
C ILE A 94 -1.13 -6.31 13.97
N GLY A 95 -1.02 -4.98 13.88
CA GLY A 95 -0.23 -4.17 14.81
C GLY A 95 -0.69 -4.30 16.26
N VAL A 96 -2.01 -4.32 16.50
CA VAL A 96 -2.56 -4.56 17.84
C VAL A 96 -2.13 -5.92 18.40
N LYS A 97 -2.18 -6.99 17.59
CA LYS A 97 -1.72 -8.32 18.03
C LYS A 97 -0.23 -8.38 18.38
N GLY A 98 0.58 -7.48 17.82
CA GLY A 98 2.01 -7.43 18.10
C GLY A 98 2.36 -6.79 19.45
N VAL A 99 1.39 -6.17 20.12
CA VAL A 99 1.56 -5.49 21.42
C VAL A 99 0.66 -6.07 22.53
N GLU A 100 -0.15 -7.08 22.20
CA GLU A 100 -0.88 -7.93 23.15
C GLU A 100 0.05 -8.96 23.81
#